data_AF-A0A845RUM9-F1
#
_entry.id   AF-A0A845RUM9-F1
#
_cell.length_a   1.000
_cell.length_b   1.000
_cell.length_c   1.000
_cell.angle_alpha   90.00
_cell.angle_beta   90.00
_cell.angle_gamma   90.00
#
_symmetry.space_group_name_H-M   'P 1'
#
loop_
_entity.id
_entity.type
_entity.pdbx_description
1 polymer ?
#
loop_
_entity_poly.entity_id
_entity_poly.type
_entity_poly.pdbx_seq_one_letter_code
_entity_poly.pdbx_strand_id
1 'polypeptide(L)'
;MIAFAFIVFIIFLLPFFIDLDRYKPEIESQIQEKFFIKIKINEKITYKPFLRPHIELFSVDIFETNKKEDIYIGNIYKINLRINIFNIVLRNFNITDVEIVDGIIELENNYFDNFFKNTDSIKNLKAIKIHNLDLKYSTNKNSIEISDINSDIFFDKGNLRRFDLTGNLFSLPFVSKFQGSRDGGKSIGHLSIESNDLKFYFDADLTNINFLKNEFLGNAKIRFANTLSTIGLNNLTLQFNFDLKDENADLKNILVNSFLYKGEGSAKIEFKPRLAFVSEFNFADTNFKKLSNNSLKDYLVNNKLFNIHEDFYGVFKLNFKNMVTNHNLFSDANAIIIVEGGDVNIKELNLISKSNDLLKINGRFITQNRETIFFFNSQIDLVNIKNFYKNTNGAREKIALLPNASFSGKMKGDLNMRKGRVVVNEIVGNTNKKFNKNNLNTAQEEFNLRLNKDILNVLDPRIYSFLF
;
A
#
# COMPACT_ATOMS: atom_id res chain seq x y z
N MET A 1 -52.10 -32.90 13.60
CA MET A 1 -51.19 -31.75 13.87
C MET A 1 -50.24 -32.04 15.03
N ILE A 2 -50.73 -32.40 16.23
CA ILE A 2 -49.88 -32.73 17.39
C ILE A 2 -48.96 -33.93 17.13
N ALA A 3 -49.49 -35.03 16.56
CA ALA A 3 -48.67 -36.20 16.21
C ALA A 3 -47.60 -35.89 15.14
N PHE A 4 -47.93 -35.03 14.17
CA PHE A 4 -46.97 -34.57 13.17
C PHE A 4 -45.88 -33.69 13.79
N ALA A 5 -46.25 -32.74 14.65
CA ALA A 5 -45.30 -31.92 15.41
C ALA A 5 -44.38 -32.78 16.30
N PHE A 6 -44.93 -33.83 16.91
CA PHE A 6 -44.17 -34.79 17.72
C PHE A 6 -43.19 -35.62 16.90
N ILE A 7 -43.60 -36.13 15.73
CA ILE A 7 -42.70 -36.84 14.79
C ILE A 7 -41.59 -35.92 14.31
N VAL A 8 -41.92 -34.69 13.91
CA VAL A 8 -40.93 -33.68 13.51
C VAL A 8 -39.96 -33.42 14.66
N PHE A 9 -40.46 -33.20 15.88
CA PHE A 9 -39.63 -32.99 17.06
C PHE A 9 -38.65 -34.15 17.33
N ILE A 10 -39.11 -35.40 17.21
CA ILE A 10 -38.25 -36.59 17.35
C ILE A 10 -37.15 -36.59 16.29
N ILE A 11 -37.46 -36.25 15.04
CA ILE A 11 -36.46 -36.19 13.96
C ILE A 11 -35.32 -35.24 14.32
N PHE A 12 -35.62 -34.07 14.89
CA PHE A 12 -34.60 -33.11 15.33
C PHE A 12 -33.72 -33.62 16.48
N LEU A 13 -34.22 -34.56 17.29
CA LEU A 13 -33.50 -35.18 18.39
C LEU A 13 -32.70 -36.43 18.00
N LEU A 14 -32.92 -37.01 16.81
CA LEU A 14 -32.22 -38.25 16.39
C LEU A 14 -30.69 -38.20 16.57
N PRO A 15 -29.99 -37.10 16.24
CA PRO A 15 -28.54 -37.03 16.43
C PRO A 15 -28.09 -37.04 17.89
N PHE A 16 -28.97 -36.72 18.85
CA PHE A 16 -28.65 -36.74 20.28
C PHE A 16 -28.35 -38.16 20.80
N PHE A 17 -28.87 -39.18 20.14
CA PHE A 17 -28.63 -40.58 20.49
C PHE A 17 -27.37 -41.17 19.85
N ILE A 18 -26.61 -40.36 19.10
CA ILE A 18 -25.39 -40.77 18.43
C ILE A 18 -24.20 -40.31 19.25
N ASP A 19 -23.28 -41.23 19.54
CA ASP A 19 -21.98 -40.92 20.15
C ASP A 19 -21.08 -40.22 19.11
N LEU A 20 -21.15 -38.89 19.06
CA LEU A 20 -20.42 -38.07 18.09
C LEU A 20 -18.90 -38.12 18.29
N ASP A 21 -18.42 -38.43 19.50
CA ASP A 21 -16.99 -38.51 19.80
C ASP A 21 -16.30 -39.64 19.01
N ARG A 22 -17.04 -40.70 18.65
CA ARG A 22 -16.52 -41.78 17.79
C ARG A 22 -16.22 -41.33 16.36
N TYR A 23 -16.84 -40.23 15.92
CA TYR A 23 -16.69 -39.71 14.56
C TYR A 23 -15.76 -38.49 14.50
N LYS A 24 -15.00 -38.23 15.56
CA LYS A 24 -13.97 -37.18 15.59
C LYS A 24 -13.02 -37.28 14.38
N PRO A 25 -12.41 -38.44 14.06
CA PRO A 25 -11.49 -38.54 12.93
C PRO A 25 -12.12 -38.19 11.59
N GLU A 26 -13.37 -38.59 11.36
CA GLU A 26 -14.11 -38.30 10.14
C GLU A 26 -14.45 -36.82 10.01
N ILE A 27 -14.85 -36.16 11.11
CA ILE A 27 -15.12 -34.73 11.14
C ILE A 27 -13.83 -33.93 10.91
N GLU A 28 -12.73 -34.31 11.56
CA GLU A 28 -11.40 -33.72 11.36
C GLU A 28 -10.94 -33.86 9.90
N SER A 29 -11.10 -35.05 9.30
CA SER A 29 -10.78 -35.32 7.89
C SER A 29 -11.61 -34.46 6.93
N GLN A 30 -12.91 -34.29 7.19
CA GLN A 30 -13.78 -33.46 6.36
C GLN A 30 -13.42 -31.97 6.43
N ILE A 31 -13.04 -31.47 7.61
CA ILE A 31 -12.51 -30.10 7.74
C ILE A 31 -11.19 -29.96 6.98
N GLN A 32 -10.29 -30.94 7.11
CA GLN A 32 -9.01 -30.93 6.42
C GLN A 32 -9.14 -30.94 4.90
N GLU A 33 -9.99 -31.80 4.34
CA GLU A 33 -10.27 -31.84 2.91
C GLU A 33 -10.87 -30.53 2.39
N LYS A 34 -11.73 -29.89 3.18
CA LYS A 34 -12.46 -28.69 2.77
C LYS A 34 -11.63 -27.41 2.89
N PHE A 35 -10.84 -27.28 3.97
CA PHE A 35 -10.13 -26.05 4.31
C PHE A 35 -8.61 -26.16 4.17
N PHE A 36 -8.06 -27.33 3.86
CA PHE A 36 -6.60 -27.57 3.75
C PHE A 36 -5.82 -27.25 5.03
N ILE A 37 -6.49 -27.34 6.18
CA ILE A 37 -5.89 -27.27 7.51
C ILE A 37 -6.15 -28.58 8.25
N LYS A 38 -5.10 -29.13 8.86
CA LYS A 38 -5.31 -30.25 9.77
C LYS A 38 -5.83 -29.66 11.08
N ILE A 39 -6.78 -30.34 11.71
CA ILE A 39 -7.30 -29.94 13.01
C ILE A 39 -7.28 -31.10 14.00
N LYS A 40 -7.32 -30.78 15.29
CA LYS A 40 -7.48 -31.75 16.37
C LYS A 40 -8.52 -31.24 17.37
N ILE A 41 -9.56 -32.04 17.61
CA ILE A 41 -10.66 -31.70 18.50
C ILE A 41 -10.36 -32.25 19.90
N ASN A 42 -9.94 -31.36 20.82
CA ASN A 42 -9.48 -31.77 22.14
C ASN A 42 -10.64 -32.12 23.10
N GLU A 43 -11.80 -31.48 22.95
CA GLU A 43 -12.96 -31.69 23.83
C GLU A 43 -14.07 -32.52 23.19
N LYS A 44 -15.14 -32.81 23.94
CA LYS A 44 -16.27 -33.58 23.44
C LYS A 44 -17.06 -32.82 22.39
N ILE A 45 -17.55 -33.55 21.40
CA ILE A 45 -18.43 -33.01 20.36
C ILE A 45 -19.87 -32.96 20.89
N THR A 46 -20.51 -31.80 20.79
CA THR A 46 -21.91 -31.62 21.21
C THR A 46 -22.82 -31.34 20.02
N TYR A 47 -24.05 -31.82 20.09
CA TYR A 47 -25.10 -31.49 19.11
C TYR A 47 -26.15 -30.58 19.75
N LYS A 48 -26.52 -29.51 19.04
CA LYS A 48 -27.56 -28.57 19.43
C LYS A 48 -28.76 -28.71 18.49
N PRO A 49 -29.91 -29.27 18.96
CA PRO A 49 -31.08 -29.49 18.11
C PRO A 49 -31.96 -28.26 17.87
N PHE A 50 -31.87 -27.24 18.75
CA PHE A 50 -32.75 -26.07 18.74
C PHE A 50 -32.02 -24.82 18.24
N LEU A 51 -32.77 -23.87 17.67
CA LEU A 51 -32.24 -22.60 17.14
C LEU A 51 -31.13 -22.82 16.09
N ARG A 52 -31.50 -23.57 15.02
CA ARG A 52 -30.66 -24.05 13.91
C ARG A 52 -29.78 -25.24 14.31
N PRO A 53 -30.14 -26.48 13.91
CA PRO A 53 -29.34 -27.67 14.22
C PRO A 53 -27.89 -27.57 13.77
N HIS A 54 -26.95 -27.86 14.67
CA HIS A 54 -25.51 -27.82 14.40
C HIS A 54 -24.73 -28.72 15.37
N ILE A 55 -23.49 -29.01 15.00
CA ILE A 55 -22.47 -29.63 15.85
C ILE A 55 -21.56 -28.53 16.38
N GLU A 56 -21.21 -28.55 17.67
CA GLU A 56 -20.20 -27.69 18.26
C GLU A 56 -18.93 -28.50 18.52
N LEU A 57 -17.80 -27.94 18.13
CA LEU A 57 -16.46 -28.42 18.43
C LEU A 57 -15.81 -27.42 19.38
N PHE A 58 -15.22 -27.91 20.48
CA PHE A 58 -14.55 -27.07 21.47
C PHE A 58 -13.05 -27.38 21.52
N SER A 59 -12.26 -26.33 21.77
CA SER A 59 -10.80 -26.38 21.86
C SER A 59 -10.18 -27.13 20.67
N VAL A 60 -10.27 -26.50 19.49
CA VAL A 60 -9.80 -27.05 18.23
C VAL A 60 -8.42 -26.50 17.92
N ASP A 61 -7.40 -27.36 18.01
CA ASP A 61 -6.05 -27.02 17.57
C ASP A 61 -5.96 -27.10 16.05
N ILE A 62 -5.23 -26.17 15.45
CA ILE A 62 -5.05 -26.07 14.00
C ILE A 62 -3.58 -26.28 13.67
N PHE A 63 -3.34 -27.06 12.62
CA PHE A 63 -2.02 -27.38 12.12
C PHE A 63 -1.91 -27.16 10.62
N GLU A 64 -0.77 -26.62 10.19
CA GLU A 64 -0.37 -26.58 8.79
C GLU A 64 0.25 -27.92 8.39
N THR A 65 -0.18 -28.46 7.24
CA THR A 65 0.27 -29.78 6.77
C THR A 65 1.61 -29.63 6.06
N ASN A 66 2.71 -30.11 6.67
CA ASN A 66 4.05 -30.09 6.08
C ASN A 66 4.57 -31.51 5.83
N LYS A 67 5.47 -31.67 4.86
CA LYS A 67 6.01 -32.99 4.43
C LYS A 67 6.86 -33.69 5.50
N LYS A 68 7.30 -32.99 6.55
CA LYS A 68 8.13 -33.53 7.63
C LYS A 68 7.34 -33.72 8.92
N GLU A 69 6.74 -32.65 9.44
CA GLU A 69 5.93 -32.65 10.67
C GLU A 69 4.85 -31.59 10.59
N ASP A 70 3.67 -31.84 11.16
CA ASP A 70 2.59 -30.86 11.22
C ASP A 70 2.96 -29.72 12.15
N ILE A 71 2.80 -28.48 11.69
CA ILE A 71 3.18 -27.28 12.43
C ILE A 71 1.93 -26.74 13.12
N TYR A 72 1.97 -26.59 14.45
CA TYR A 72 0.87 -25.95 15.19
C TYR A 72 0.80 -24.47 14.82
N ILE A 73 -0.36 -24.03 14.33
CA ILE A 73 -0.58 -22.67 13.84
C ILE A 73 -1.65 -21.90 14.62
N GLY A 74 -2.29 -22.52 15.60
CA GLY A 74 -3.25 -21.80 16.44
C GLY A 74 -4.34 -22.68 17.05
N ASN A 75 -5.30 -22.01 17.68
CA ASN A 75 -6.43 -22.64 18.33
C ASN A 75 -7.70 -21.82 18.10
N ILE A 76 -8.82 -22.51 17.92
CA ILE A 76 -10.15 -21.95 17.96
C ILE A 76 -10.87 -22.53 19.16
N TYR A 77 -11.39 -21.67 20.02
CA TYR A 77 -12.15 -22.06 21.20
C TYR A 77 -13.41 -22.82 20.82
N LYS A 78 -14.20 -22.30 19.85
CA LYS A 78 -15.42 -22.96 19.40
C LYS A 78 -15.63 -22.87 17.89
N ILE A 79 -15.96 -24.00 17.27
CA ILE A 79 -16.42 -24.08 15.88
C ILE A 79 -17.83 -24.67 15.85
N ASN A 80 -18.80 -23.95 15.29
CA ASN A 80 -20.11 -24.53 14.98
C ASN A 80 -20.14 -24.99 13.52
N LEU A 81 -20.40 -26.27 13.30
CA LEU A 81 -20.59 -26.86 11.99
C LEU A 81 -22.07 -27.08 11.73
N ARG A 82 -22.61 -26.40 10.73
CA ARG A 82 -23.97 -26.67 10.29
C ARG A 82 -23.98 -27.84 9.33
N ILE A 83 -24.57 -28.94 9.79
CA ILE A 83 -24.70 -30.18 9.04
C ILE A 83 -26.17 -30.57 9.06
N ASN A 84 -26.66 -31.11 7.94
CA ASN A 84 -28.03 -31.62 7.85
C ASN A 84 -28.22 -32.76 8.88
N ILE A 85 -29.34 -32.77 9.59
CA ILE A 85 -29.65 -33.79 10.62
C ILE A 85 -29.55 -35.21 10.06
N PHE A 86 -30.11 -35.44 8.87
CA PHE A 86 -30.04 -36.75 8.22
C PHE A 86 -28.62 -37.12 7.84
N ASN A 87 -27.80 -36.13 7.46
CA ASN A 87 -26.39 -36.33 7.19
C ASN A 87 -25.63 -36.76 8.45
N ILE A 88 -25.98 -36.24 9.63
CA ILE A 88 -25.40 -36.70 10.90
C ILE A 88 -25.82 -38.15 11.19
N VAL A 89 -27.10 -38.47 11.03
CA VAL A 89 -27.64 -39.83 11.25
C VAL A 89 -27.05 -40.85 10.27
N LEU A 90 -26.90 -40.46 9.00
CA LEU A 90 -26.33 -41.27 7.91
C LEU A 90 -24.80 -41.21 7.87
N ARG A 91 -24.14 -40.50 8.81
CA ARG A 91 -22.68 -40.40 8.94
C ARG A 91 -21.98 -39.81 7.71
N ASN A 92 -22.63 -38.85 7.07
CA ASN A 92 -22.12 -38.09 5.93
C ASN A 92 -21.95 -36.62 6.32
N PHE A 93 -20.80 -36.24 6.88
CA PHE A 93 -20.56 -34.90 7.45
C PHE A 93 -20.26 -33.82 6.38
N ASN A 94 -21.16 -33.64 5.41
CA ASN A 94 -21.04 -32.58 4.42
C ASN A 94 -21.27 -31.19 5.05
N ILE A 95 -20.20 -30.44 5.29
CA ILE A 95 -20.20 -29.12 5.91
C ILE A 95 -20.66 -28.06 4.91
N THR A 96 -21.77 -27.37 5.22
CA THR A 96 -22.32 -26.29 4.39
C THR A 96 -22.11 -24.90 4.98
N ASP A 97 -22.08 -24.77 6.31
CA ASP A 97 -21.84 -23.50 6.98
C ASP A 97 -20.90 -23.74 8.17
N VAL A 98 -19.98 -22.82 8.38
CA VAL A 98 -19.01 -22.84 9.48
C VAL A 98 -19.11 -21.53 10.24
N GLU A 99 -19.11 -21.60 11.56
CA GLU A 99 -19.01 -20.45 12.43
C GLU A 99 -17.83 -20.64 13.38
N ILE A 100 -16.89 -19.71 13.35
CA ILE A 100 -15.71 -19.66 14.21
C ILE A 100 -15.98 -18.64 15.31
N VAL A 101 -15.77 -19.03 16.56
CA VAL A 101 -15.96 -18.16 17.73
C VAL A 101 -14.73 -18.23 18.61
N ASP A 102 -14.08 -17.08 18.78
CA ASP A 102 -12.86 -16.86 19.56
C ASP A 102 -11.70 -17.74 19.08
N GLY A 103 -10.73 -17.16 18.38
CA GLY A 103 -9.57 -17.92 17.93
C GLY A 103 -8.37 -17.05 17.60
N ILE A 104 -7.21 -17.70 17.52
CA ILE A 104 -5.96 -17.09 17.07
C ILE A 104 -5.33 -18.05 16.08
N ILE A 105 -5.01 -17.56 14.88
CA ILE A 105 -4.36 -18.33 13.81
C ILE A 105 -3.16 -17.55 13.28
N GLU A 106 -2.01 -18.21 13.23
CA GLU A 106 -0.79 -17.72 12.61
C GLU A 106 -0.46 -18.52 11.35
N LEU A 107 -0.71 -17.94 10.18
CA LEU A 107 -0.46 -18.57 8.89
C LEU A 107 0.93 -18.20 8.35
N GLU A 108 1.64 -19.20 7.81
CA GLU A 108 2.86 -19.00 7.03
C GLU A 108 2.57 -18.95 5.51
N ASN A 109 3.59 -18.63 4.71
CA ASN A 109 3.48 -18.42 3.27
C ASN A 109 2.78 -19.59 2.53
N ASN A 110 1.89 -19.23 1.59
CA ASN A 110 1.20 -20.09 0.60
C ASN A 110 -0.14 -20.73 1.01
N TYR A 111 -0.67 -20.49 2.23
CA TYR A 111 -1.97 -21.07 2.61
C TYR A 111 -3.12 -20.64 1.67
N PHE A 112 -3.26 -19.32 1.45
CA PHE A 112 -4.35 -18.77 0.63
C PHE A 112 -4.29 -19.24 -0.83
N ASP A 113 -3.08 -19.38 -1.39
CA ASP A 113 -2.88 -19.91 -2.73
C ASP A 113 -3.47 -21.31 -2.89
N ASN A 114 -3.30 -22.17 -1.88
CA ASN A 114 -3.83 -23.53 -1.89
C ASN A 114 -5.35 -23.53 -1.68
N PHE A 115 -5.85 -22.70 -0.76
CA PHE A 115 -7.28 -22.58 -0.47
C PHE A 115 -8.08 -22.14 -1.71
N PHE A 116 -7.61 -21.13 -2.45
CA PHE A 116 -8.33 -20.65 -3.62
C PHE A 116 -8.24 -21.61 -4.82
N LYS A 117 -7.13 -22.33 -5.02
CA LYS A 117 -6.93 -23.20 -6.19
C LYS A 117 -7.90 -24.39 -6.27
N ASN A 118 -8.53 -24.81 -5.17
CA ASN A 118 -9.35 -26.02 -5.13
C ASN A 118 -10.85 -25.72 -4.99
N THR A 119 -11.48 -25.27 -6.08
CA THR A 119 -12.89 -24.84 -6.08
C THR A 119 -13.89 -25.96 -5.77
N ASP A 120 -13.53 -27.21 -6.05
CA ASP A 120 -14.43 -28.35 -5.84
C ASP A 120 -14.68 -28.61 -4.35
N SER A 121 -13.68 -28.40 -3.48
CA SER A 121 -13.83 -28.60 -2.03
C SER A 121 -14.75 -27.56 -1.37
N ILE A 122 -14.75 -26.32 -1.88
CA ILE A 122 -15.57 -25.22 -1.38
C ILE A 122 -16.91 -25.03 -2.12
N LYS A 123 -17.17 -25.81 -3.17
CA LYS A 123 -18.39 -25.69 -4.01
C LYS A 123 -19.71 -25.76 -3.23
N ASN A 124 -19.74 -26.59 -2.19
CA ASN A 124 -20.91 -26.82 -1.34
C ASN A 124 -20.95 -25.91 -0.10
N LEU A 125 -19.90 -25.13 0.15
CA LEU A 125 -19.85 -24.17 1.24
C LEU A 125 -20.76 -22.99 0.89
N LYS A 126 -21.58 -22.56 1.86
CA LYS A 126 -22.53 -21.46 1.72
C LYS A 126 -22.10 -20.25 2.50
N ALA A 127 -21.60 -20.45 3.72
CA ALA A 127 -21.17 -19.36 4.58
C ALA A 127 -20.02 -19.77 5.51
N ILE A 128 -19.14 -18.80 5.77
CA ILE A 128 -18.21 -18.81 6.90
C ILE A 128 -18.55 -17.57 7.73
N LYS A 129 -18.81 -17.78 9.02
CA LYS A 129 -19.03 -16.72 10.01
C LYS A 129 -17.84 -16.70 10.96
N ILE A 130 -17.34 -15.53 11.25
CA ILE A 130 -16.20 -15.32 12.12
C ILE A 130 -16.63 -14.34 13.19
N HIS A 131 -16.51 -14.76 14.45
CA HIS A 131 -16.75 -13.95 15.63
C HIS A 131 -15.48 -13.94 16.46
N ASN A 132 -14.78 -12.80 16.46
CA ASN A 132 -13.56 -12.57 17.21
C ASN A 132 -12.42 -13.55 16.84
N LEU A 133 -11.75 -13.30 15.72
CA LEU A 133 -10.56 -14.05 15.31
C LEU A 133 -9.37 -13.09 15.18
N ASP A 134 -8.25 -13.48 15.76
CA ASP A 134 -6.97 -12.85 15.48
C ASP A 134 -6.25 -13.65 14.41
N LEU A 135 -5.94 -12.98 13.30
CA LEU A 135 -5.21 -13.56 12.19
C LEU A 135 -3.86 -12.87 12.06
N LYS A 136 -2.80 -13.64 12.24
CA LYS A 136 -1.44 -13.22 11.94
C LYS A 136 -0.97 -13.93 10.68
N TYR A 137 -0.53 -13.17 9.70
CA TYR A 137 0.12 -13.70 8.52
C TYR A 137 1.59 -13.34 8.58
N SER A 138 2.45 -14.36 8.67
CA SER A 138 3.89 -14.22 8.84
C SER A 138 4.62 -14.74 7.60
N THR A 139 5.59 -13.97 7.14
CA THR A 139 6.60 -14.36 6.16
C THR A 139 7.97 -14.25 6.83
N ASN A 140 9.00 -14.93 6.29
CA ASN A 140 10.35 -15.01 6.89
C ASN A 140 10.97 -13.67 7.37
N LYS A 141 10.47 -12.52 6.90
CA LYS A 141 10.94 -11.19 7.31
C LYS A 141 9.86 -10.26 7.87
N ASN A 142 8.57 -10.50 7.60
CA ASN A 142 7.50 -9.54 7.87
C ASN A 142 6.23 -10.26 8.32
N SER A 143 5.52 -9.70 9.29
CA SER A 143 4.20 -10.17 9.70
C SER A 143 3.17 -9.04 9.64
N ILE A 144 1.95 -9.37 9.23
CA ILE A 144 0.78 -8.51 9.36
C ILE A 144 -0.21 -9.19 10.29
N GLU A 145 -0.79 -8.42 11.19
CA GLU A 145 -1.78 -8.89 12.14
C GLU A 145 -3.06 -8.10 11.96
N ILE A 146 -4.16 -8.84 11.91
CA ILE A 146 -5.51 -8.31 11.92
C ILE A 146 -6.20 -8.92 13.13
N SER A 147 -6.53 -8.09 14.12
CA SER A 147 -7.17 -8.54 15.35
C SER A 147 -8.67 -8.28 15.35
N ASP A 148 -9.39 -8.95 16.25
CA ASP A 148 -10.81 -8.77 16.51
C ASP A 148 -11.67 -8.93 15.24
N ILE A 149 -11.27 -9.84 14.34
CA ILE A 149 -11.96 -10.04 13.06
C ILE A 149 -13.36 -10.55 13.35
N ASN A 150 -14.34 -9.82 12.82
CA ASN A 150 -15.71 -10.28 12.70
C ASN A 150 -16.10 -10.24 11.23
N SER A 151 -16.60 -11.34 10.70
CA SER A 151 -16.99 -11.37 9.29
C SER A 151 -18.08 -12.39 8.98
N ASP A 152 -18.98 -12.00 8.08
CA ASP A 152 -19.89 -12.91 7.42
C ASP A 152 -19.50 -13.05 5.94
N ILE A 153 -18.94 -14.20 5.56
CA ILE A 153 -18.49 -14.52 4.21
C ILE A 153 -19.48 -15.48 3.56
N PHE A 154 -19.99 -15.16 2.37
CA PHE A 154 -20.98 -15.97 1.67
C PHE A 154 -20.50 -16.39 0.30
N PHE A 155 -20.80 -17.63 -0.05
CA PHE A 155 -20.40 -18.26 -1.30
C PHE A 155 -21.63 -18.69 -2.13
N ASP A 156 -21.47 -18.72 -3.45
CA ASP A 156 -22.43 -19.30 -4.38
C ASP A 156 -21.70 -20.20 -5.39
N LYS A 157 -21.95 -21.52 -5.27
CA LYS A 157 -21.31 -22.57 -6.09
C LYS A 157 -19.78 -22.44 -6.13
N GLY A 158 -19.16 -22.23 -4.96
CA GLY A 158 -17.72 -22.07 -4.79
C GLY A 158 -17.17 -20.67 -5.09
N ASN A 159 -17.99 -19.72 -5.57
CA ASN A 159 -17.55 -18.34 -5.81
C ASN A 159 -17.88 -17.45 -4.61
N LEU A 160 -16.96 -16.58 -4.22
CA LEU A 160 -17.23 -15.54 -3.23
C LEU A 160 -18.32 -14.59 -3.76
N ARG A 161 -19.43 -14.48 -3.01
CA ARG A 161 -20.59 -13.64 -3.39
C ARG A 161 -20.61 -12.34 -2.62
N ARG A 162 -20.35 -12.38 -1.32
CA ARG A 162 -20.28 -11.18 -0.48
C ARG A 162 -19.48 -11.46 0.77
N PHE A 163 -18.86 -10.42 1.31
CA PHE A 163 -18.48 -10.43 2.71
C PHE A 163 -18.68 -9.05 3.32
N ASP A 164 -18.92 -9.05 4.61
CA ASP A 164 -18.82 -7.88 5.47
C ASP A 164 -17.80 -8.24 6.54
N LEU A 165 -16.70 -7.48 6.63
CA LEU A 165 -15.61 -7.71 7.57
C LEU A 165 -15.37 -6.44 8.38
N THR A 166 -15.20 -6.60 9.68
CA THR A 166 -14.68 -5.58 10.58
C THR A 166 -13.50 -6.15 11.34
N GLY A 167 -12.50 -5.34 11.63
CA GLY A 167 -11.37 -5.74 12.45
C GLY A 167 -10.45 -4.56 12.71
N ASN A 168 -9.31 -4.84 13.33
CA ASN A 168 -8.29 -3.84 13.62
C ASN A 168 -7.02 -4.17 12.83
N LEU A 169 -6.49 -3.20 12.11
CA LEU A 169 -5.18 -3.28 11.46
C LEU A 169 -4.24 -2.27 12.13
N PHE A 170 -3.14 -2.74 12.72
CA PHE A 170 -2.24 -1.91 13.54
C PHE A 170 -2.98 -1.16 14.67
N SER A 171 -3.92 -1.84 15.33
CA SER A 171 -4.80 -1.27 16.36
C SER A 171 -5.73 -0.15 15.87
N LEU A 172 -5.92 -0.02 14.56
CA LEU A 172 -6.84 0.94 13.96
C LEU A 172 -8.02 0.21 13.33
N PRO A 173 -9.26 0.56 13.69
CA PRO A 173 -10.44 -0.10 13.18
C PRO A 173 -10.60 0.15 11.69
N PHE A 174 -11.02 -0.89 10.97
CA PHE A 174 -11.43 -0.80 9.59
C PHE A 174 -12.65 -1.67 9.31
N VAL A 175 -13.34 -1.32 8.24
CA VAL A 175 -14.45 -2.07 7.67
C VAL A 175 -14.11 -2.39 6.23
N SER A 176 -14.33 -3.63 5.82
CA SER A 176 -14.23 -4.04 4.42
C SER A 176 -15.50 -4.75 3.99
N LYS A 177 -15.99 -4.42 2.79
CA LYS A 177 -17.18 -5.03 2.22
C LYS A 177 -16.92 -5.44 0.79
N PHE A 178 -17.43 -6.60 0.41
CA PHE A 178 -17.43 -7.06 -0.97
C PHE A 178 -18.83 -7.50 -1.39
N GLN A 179 -19.21 -7.16 -2.61
CA GLN A 179 -20.44 -7.63 -3.24
C GLN A 179 -20.16 -8.04 -4.68
N GLY A 180 -20.22 -9.34 -4.94
CA GLY A 180 -20.08 -9.95 -6.27
C GLY A 180 -21.43 -10.28 -6.90
N SER A 181 -21.46 -10.27 -8.24
CA SER A 181 -22.60 -10.71 -9.03
C SER A 181 -22.15 -11.25 -10.40
N ARG A 182 -23.10 -11.75 -11.20
CA ARG A 182 -22.87 -12.17 -12.59
C ARG A 182 -23.63 -11.24 -13.52
N ASP A 183 -22.95 -10.72 -14.52
CA ASP A 183 -23.54 -9.91 -15.59
C ASP A 183 -23.07 -10.44 -16.95
N GLY A 184 -24.02 -10.78 -17.84
CA GLY A 184 -23.71 -11.31 -19.17
C GLY A 184 -22.76 -12.53 -19.21
N GLY A 185 -22.75 -13.35 -18.15
CA GLY A 185 -21.83 -14.49 -18.01
C GLY A 185 -20.45 -14.16 -17.43
N LYS A 186 -20.16 -12.88 -17.15
CA LYS A 186 -18.91 -12.43 -16.50
C LYS A 186 -19.12 -12.22 -15.00
N SER A 187 -18.09 -12.50 -14.21
CA SER A 187 -18.07 -12.20 -12.78
C SER A 187 -17.65 -10.74 -12.57
N ILE A 188 -18.46 -10.00 -11.83
CA ILE A 188 -18.22 -8.61 -11.44
C ILE A 188 -18.32 -8.47 -9.93
N GLY A 189 -17.80 -7.39 -9.36
CA GLY A 189 -17.96 -7.12 -7.94
C GLY A 189 -17.52 -5.73 -7.53
N HIS A 190 -17.96 -5.30 -6.36
CA HIS A 190 -17.57 -4.05 -5.75
C HIS A 190 -16.88 -4.34 -4.40
N LEU A 191 -15.68 -3.81 -4.20
CA LEU A 191 -14.90 -3.90 -2.97
C LEU A 191 -14.76 -2.51 -2.37
N SER A 192 -15.11 -2.37 -1.08
CA SER A 192 -14.82 -1.17 -0.31
C SER A 192 -14.02 -1.50 0.94
N ILE A 193 -13.10 -0.60 1.29
CA ILE A 193 -12.33 -0.63 2.54
C ILE A 193 -12.32 0.79 3.11
N GLU A 194 -12.72 0.93 4.36
CA GLU A 194 -12.81 2.21 5.06
C GLU A 194 -12.16 2.11 6.44
N SER A 195 -11.35 3.09 6.79
CA SER A 195 -10.90 3.33 8.16
C SER A 195 -11.00 4.82 8.46
N ASN A 196 -11.93 5.17 9.35
CA ASN A 196 -12.18 6.56 9.71
C ASN A 196 -11.03 7.16 10.52
N ASP A 197 -10.37 6.35 11.35
CA ASP A 197 -9.22 6.80 12.15
C ASP A 197 -7.98 7.05 11.27
N LEU A 198 -7.77 6.21 10.26
CA LEU A 198 -6.75 6.44 9.22
C LEU A 198 -7.17 7.52 8.22
N LYS A 199 -8.46 7.89 8.20
CA LYS A 199 -9.09 8.72 7.17
C LYS A 199 -8.77 8.20 5.77
N PHE A 200 -8.91 6.88 5.63
CA PHE A 200 -8.61 6.11 4.42
C PHE A 200 -9.89 5.50 3.87
N TYR A 201 -10.08 5.66 2.55
CA TYR A 201 -11.20 5.07 1.83
C TYR A 201 -10.68 4.50 0.51
N PHE A 202 -11.03 3.25 0.24
CA PHE A 202 -10.74 2.55 -1.00
C PHE A 202 -12.04 1.96 -1.53
N ASP A 203 -12.35 2.26 -2.78
CA ASP A 203 -13.53 1.77 -3.48
C ASP A 203 -13.06 1.20 -4.83
N ALA A 204 -13.44 -0.03 -5.18
CA ALA A 204 -13.04 -0.67 -6.44
C ALA A 204 -14.18 -1.45 -7.10
N ASP A 205 -14.45 -1.11 -8.36
CA ASP A 205 -15.34 -1.87 -9.24
C ASP A 205 -14.52 -2.87 -10.05
N LEU A 206 -14.78 -4.15 -9.84
CA LEU A 206 -14.07 -5.29 -10.40
C LEU A 206 -14.89 -5.94 -11.52
N THR A 207 -14.20 -6.36 -12.57
CA THR A 207 -14.76 -7.03 -13.75
C THR A 207 -13.86 -8.18 -14.19
N ASN A 208 -14.46 -9.15 -14.89
CA ASN A 208 -13.76 -10.36 -15.35
C ASN A 208 -13.03 -11.10 -14.21
N ILE A 209 -13.63 -11.17 -13.03
CA ILE A 209 -12.96 -11.72 -11.85
C ILE A 209 -12.69 -13.21 -12.01
N ASN A 210 -11.41 -13.58 -11.90
CA ASN A 210 -10.96 -14.96 -11.80
C ASN A 210 -9.99 -15.12 -10.62
N PHE A 211 -10.55 -15.41 -9.44
CA PHE A 211 -9.77 -15.62 -8.21
C PHE A 211 -8.77 -16.78 -8.29
N LEU A 212 -8.93 -17.73 -9.23
CA LEU A 212 -8.01 -18.88 -9.36
C LEU A 212 -6.67 -18.53 -10.00
N LYS A 213 -6.69 -17.54 -10.90
CA LYS A 213 -5.52 -17.06 -11.62
C LYS A 213 -5.07 -15.68 -11.12
N ASN A 214 -5.65 -15.21 -10.02
CA ASN A 214 -5.52 -13.83 -9.53
C ASN A 214 -5.65 -12.78 -10.66
N GLU A 215 -6.58 -13.03 -11.58
CA GLU A 215 -6.78 -12.23 -12.78
C GLU A 215 -8.07 -11.43 -12.65
N PHE A 216 -7.98 -10.10 -12.68
CA PHE A 216 -9.15 -9.23 -12.75
C PHE A 216 -8.81 -7.82 -13.20
N LEU A 217 -9.81 -7.15 -13.77
CA LEU A 217 -9.71 -5.78 -14.27
C LEU A 217 -10.66 -4.91 -13.48
N GLY A 218 -10.30 -3.67 -13.20
CA GLY A 218 -11.22 -2.80 -12.46
C GLY A 218 -10.91 -1.32 -12.55
N ASN A 219 -11.79 -0.54 -11.95
CA ASN A 219 -11.57 0.87 -11.68
C ASN A 219 -11.55 1.05 -10.17
N ALA A 220 -10.53 1.70 -9.65
CA ALA A 220 -10.39 1.96 -8.22
C ALA A 220 -10.29 3.45 -7.95
N LYS A 221 -10.82 3.83 -6.79
CA LYS A 221 -10.70 5.16 -6.21
C LYS A 221 -10.16 5.03 -4.80
N ILE A 222 -9.04 5.69 -4.55
CA ILE A 222 -8.41 5.77 -3.23
C ILE A 222 -8.49 7.21 -2.75
N ARG A 223 -8.92 7.40 -1.50
CA ARG A 223 -8.96 8.70 -0.85
C ARG A 223 -8.22 8.61 0.48
N PHE A 224 -7.29 9.55 0.66
CA PHE A 224 -6.63 9.82 1.92
C PHE A 224 -7.01 11.23 2.35
N ALA A 225 -7.38 11.39 3.62
CA ALA A 225 -7.66 12.69 4.21
C ALA A 225 -6.86 12.85 5.49
N ASN A 226 -5.53 12.96 5.45
CA ASN A 226 -4.73 13.00 6.68
C ASN A 226 -3.61 14.04 6.64
N THR A 227 -3.36 14.68 7.78
CA THR A 227 -2.23 15.59 7.99
C THR A 227 -0.95 14.87 8.48
N LEU A 228 -1.07 13.63 8.95
CA LEU A 228 -0.02 12.90 9.69
C LEU A 228 0.95 12.06 8.84
N SER A 229 0.53 11.53 7.69
CA SER A 229 1.33 10.56 6.91
C SER A 229 1.89 11.10 5.59
N THR A 230 1.27 12.13 5.03
CA THR A 230 1.72 12.78 3.79
C THR A 230 2.05 14.23 4.11
N ILE A 231 3.05 14.81 3.44
CA ILE A 231 3.54 16.15 3.78
C ILE A 231 2.45 17.20 3.49
N GLY A 232 1.60 17.44 4.49
CA GLY A 232 0.52 18.42 4.44
C GLY A 232 -0.57 18.15 3.40
N LEU A 233 -0.70 16.94 2.82
CA LEU A 233 -1.80 16.63 1.88
C LEU A 233 -3.12 16.49 2.63
N ASN A 234 -3.82 17.61 2.78
CA ASN A 234 -5.15 17.64 3.41
C ASN A 234 -6.10 16.60 2.81
N ASN A 235 -6.05 16.42 1.48
CA ASN A 235 -6.77 15.39 0.74
C ASN A 235 -5.93 14.94 -0.46
N LEU A 236 -5.84 13.62 -0.67
CA LEU A 236 -5.33 13.00 -1.90
C LEU A 236 -6.40 12.05 -2.42
N THR A 237 -6.80 12.23 -3.67
CA THR A 237 -7.66 11.28 -4.39
C THR A 237 -6.90 10.72 -5.57
N LEU A 238 -6.85 9.39 -5.65
CA LEU A 238 -6.32 8.63 -6.78
C LEU A 238 -7.49 7.91 -7.43
N GLN A 239 -7.62 8.00 -8.76
CA GLN A 239 -8.58 7.21 -9.53
C GLN A 239 -7.83 6.53 -10.66
N PHE A 240 -7.98 5.22 -10.84
CA PHE A 240 -7.23 4.51 -11.86
C PHE A 240 -7.96 3.27 -12.33
N ASN A 241 -7.64 2.88 -13.56
CA ASN A 241 -8.03 1.58 -14.10
C ASN A 241 -6.88 0.62 -13.82
N PHE A 242 -7.17 -0.62 -13.49
CA PHE A 242 -6.12 -1.61 -13.24
C PHE A 242 -6.40 -2.95 -13.92
N ASP A 243 -5.32 -3.65 -14.25
CA ASP A 243 -5.28 -5.02 -14.76
C ASP A 243 -4.34 -5.80 -13.84
N LEU A 244 -4.92 -6.61 -12.95
CA LEU A 244 -4.17 -7.48 -12.05
C LEU A 244 -4.02 -8.86 -12.68
N LYS A 245 -2.79 -9.36 -12.69
CA LYS A 245 -2.39 -10.71 -13.09
C LYS A 245 -1.46 -11.29 -12.02
N ASP A 246 -1.24 -12.60 -12.08
CA ASP A 246 -0.36 -13.33 -11.15
C ASP A 246 1.04 -12.72 -10.97
N GLU A 247 1.58 -12.02 -11.96
CA GLU A 247 2.95 -11.48 -11.94
C GLU A 247 3.03 -9.96 -11.81
N ASN A 248 1.95 -9.24 -12.13
CA ASN A 248 1.95 -7.79 -12.10
C ASN A 248 0.56 -7.18 -11.94
N ALA A 249 0.55 -5.91 -11.52
CA ALA A 249 -0.60 -5.03 -11.59
C ALA A 249 -0.25 -3.82 -12.47
N ASP A 250 -0.94 -3.66 -13.60
CA ASP A 250 -0.83 -2.46 -14.42
C ASP A 250 -1.89 -1.44 -14.00
N LEU A 251 -1.47 -0.28 -13.49
CA LEU A 251 -2.32 0.85 -13.11
C LEU A 251 -2.28 1.91 -14.21
N LYS A 252 -3.38 2.07 -14.94
CA LYS A 252 -3.51 2.98 -16.08
C LYS A 252 -4.42 4.15 -15.74
N ASN A 253 -4.16 5.30 -16.37
CA ASN A 253 -4.97 6.50 -16.25
C ASN A 253 -5.15 6.94 -14.79
N ILE A 254 -4.08 6.91 -14.00
CA ILE A 254 -4.11 7.33 -12.60
C ILE A 254 -4.34 8.83 -12.57
N LEU A 255 -5.54 9.27 -12.25
CA LEU A 255 -5.87 10.66 -11.98
C LEU A 255 -5.53 10.97 -10.53
N VAL A 256 -4.66 11.96 -10.35
CA VAL A 256 -4.21 12.43 -9.04
C VAL A 256 -4.78 13.80 -8.79
N ASN A 257 -5.52 13.94 -7.70
CA ASN A 257 -6.06 15.22 -7.27
C ASN A 257 -5.70 15.48 -5.80
N SER A 258 -4.98 16.56 -5.57
CA SER A 258 -4.67 17.06 -4.24
C SER A 258 -4.91 18.57 -4.17
N PHE A 259 -4.75 19.15 -2.98
CA PHE A 259 -4.83 20.61 -2.82
C PHE A 259 -3.63 21.35 -3.48
N LEU A 260 -2.55 20.62 -3.79
CA LEU A 260 -1.31 21.13 -4.37
C LEU A 260 -1.22 20.98 -5.87
N TYR A 261 -1.57 19.80 -6.35
CA TYR A 261 -1.35 19.38 -7.72
C TYR A 261 -2.53 18.60 -8.24
N LYS A 262 -2.73 18.74 -9.54
CA LYS A 262 -3.57 17.87 -10.35
C LYS A 262 -2.69 17.28 -11.42
N GLY A 263 -2.86 15.99 -11.66
CA GLY A 263 -2.06 15.31 -12.64
C GLY A 263 -2.65 13.98 -13.03
N GLU A 264 -1.98 13.36 -13.98
CA GLU A 264 -2.29 12.04 -14.46
C GLU A 264 -1.02 11.22 -14.60
N GLY A 265 -1.16 9.91 -14.55
CA GLY A 265 -0.02 9.03 -14.67
C GLY A 265 -0.39 7.57 -14.87
N SER A 266 0.63 6.75 -14.75
CA SER A 266 0.52 5.30 -14.77
C SER A 266 1.52 4.72 -13.80
N ALA A 267 1.23 3.53 -13.32
CA ALA A 267 2.16 2.76 -12.52
C ALA A 267 2.06 1.28 -12.87
N LYS A 268 3.12 0.55 -12.57
CA LYS A 268 3.19 -0.90 -12.70
C LYS A 268 3.80 -1.45 -11.43
N ILE A 269 3.16 -2.48 -10.89
CA ILE A 269 3.66 -3.25 -9.76
C ILE A 269 4.06 -4.60 -10.31
N GLU A 270 5.33 -4.99 -10.17
CA GLU A 270 5.80 -6.32 -10.54
C GLU A 270 6.05 -7.12 -9.26
N PHE A 271 5.45 -8.30 -9.14
CA PHE A 271 5.55 -9.13 -7.94
C PHE A 271 6.74 -10.09 -7.98
N LYS A 272 7.25 -10.40 -9.18
CA LYS A 272 8.35 -11.37 -9.41
C LYS A 272 9.40 -10.77 -10.36
N PRO A 273 10.70 -11.09 -10.18
CA PRO A 273 11.30 -11.92 -9.11
C PRO A 273 11.42 -11.18 -7.77
N ARG A 274 11.26 -9.85 -7.75
CA ARG A 274 11.20 -9.00 -6.55
C ARG A 274 10.07 -8.00 -6.69
N LEU A 275 9.54 -7.51 -5.57
CA LEU A 275 8.54 -6.45 -5.57
C LEU A 275 9.14 -5.17 -6.15
N ALA A 276 8.64 -4.74 -7.30
CA ALA A 276 9.08 -3.53 -7.99
C ALA A 276 7.89 -2.61 -8.27
N PHE A 277 8.05 -1.32 -8.00
CA PHE A 277 7.06 -0.30 -8.30
C PHE A 277 7.63 0.70 -9.30
N VAL A 278 7.05 0.80 -10.49
CA VAL A 278 7.49 1.75 -11.52
C VAL A 278 6.34 2.68 -11.84
N SER A 279 6.53 3.99 -11.71
CA SER A 279 5.48 4.97 -12.01
C SER A 279 5.97 6.17 -12.81
N GLU A 280 5.05 6.74 -13.58
CA GLU A 280 5.26 7.96 -14.34
C GLU A 280 4.05 8.88 -14.17
N PHE A 281 4.29 10.09 -13.67
CA PHE A 281 3.24 11.08 -13.41
C PHE A 281 3.57 12.43 -14.04
N ASN A 282 2.55 13.07 -14.58
CA ASN A 282 2.58 14.40 -15.15
C ASN A 282 1.62 15.30 -14.37
N PHE A 283 2.14 16.36 -13.77
CA PHE A 283 1.38 17.33 -13.00
C PHE A 283 1.40 18.70 -13.70
N ALA A 284 0.29 19.41 -13.61
CA ALA A 284 0.17 20.77 -14.10
C ALA A 284 -0.25 21.71 -12.96
N ASP A 285 0.19 22.97 -13.06
CA ASP A 285 -0.21 24.08 -12.19
C ASP A 285 0.00 23.79 -10.69
N THR A 286 1.08 23.07 -10.38
CA THR A 286 1.39 22.64 -9.01
C THR A 286 1.79 23.83 -8.15
N ASN A 287 1.09 24.06 -7.03
CA ASN A 287 1.33 25.23 -6.18
C ASN A 287 1.98 24.86 -4.84
N PHE A 288 3.31 24.79 -4.84
CA PHE A 288 4.11 24.50 -3.64
C PHE A 288 4.07 25.61 -2.59
N LYS A 289 3.64 26.84 -2.93
CA LYS A 289 3.46 27.92 -1.92
C LYS A 289 2.36 27.62 -0.91
N LYS A 290 1.40 26.74 -1.23
CA LYS A 290 0.30 26.38 -0.32
C LYS A 290 0.75 25.55 0.89
N LEU A 291 1.98 25.07 0.89
CA LEU A 291 2.58 24.31 1.99
C LEU A 291 3.40 25.23 2.89
N SER A 292 3.25 25.09 4.20
CA SER A 292 4.07 25.85 5.14
C SER A 292 5.51 25.32 5.17
N ASN A 293 6.50 26.22 5.33
CA ASN A 293 7.90 25.81 5.48
C ASN A 293 8.14 25.04 6.80
N ASN A 294 7.30 25.26 7.81
CA ASN A 294 7.43 24.59 9.11
C ASN A 294 7.12 23.09 9.01
N SER A 295 6.10 22.69 8.25
CA SER A 295 5.76 21.27 8.09
C SER A 295 6.91 20.51 7.46
N LEU A 296 7.55 21.05 6.42
CA LEU A 296 8.75 20.45 5.81
C LEU A 296 9.90 20.27 6.79
N LYS A 297 10.19 21.28 7.60
CA LYS A 297 11.28 21.19 8.57
C LYS A 297 11.03 20.04 9.54
N ASP A 298 9.80 19.89 10.04
CA ASP A 298 9.49 18.81 10.99
C ASP A 298 9.54 17.41 10.33
N TYR A 299 9.12 17.28 9.07
CA TYR A 299 9.23 16.03 8.30
C TYR A 299 10.69 15.68 7.96
N LEU A 300 11.50 16.67 7.58
CA LEU A 300 12.93 16.49 7.25
C LEU A 300 13.81 16.28 8.47
N VAL A 301 13.52 16.93 9.59
CA VAL A 301 14.28 16.81 10.84
C VAL A 301 14.06 15.46 11.51
N ASN A 302 12.87 14.87 11.36
CA ASN A 302 12.51 13.58 11.96
C ASN A 302 12.58 12.39 11.01
N ASN A 303 13.02 12.58 9.76
CA ASN A 303 13.38 11.55 8.78
C ASN A 303 12.49 10.28 8.77
N LYS A 304 11.16 10.46 8.76
CA LYS A 304 10.22 9.34 8.56
C LYS A 304 10.02 8.98 7.08
N LEU A 305 10.39 9.88 6.17
CA LEU A 305 10.08 9.78 4.74
C LEU A 305 10.91 8.73 3.98
N PHE A 306 12.07 8.37 4.52
CA PHE A 306 13.02 7.45 3.90
C PHE A 306 13.18 6.15 4.68
N ASN A 307 12.26 5.85 5.58
CA ASN A 307 12.25 4.59 6.30
C ASN A 307 11.63 3.51 5.40
N ILE A 308 12.30 3.27 4.27
CA ILE A 308 11.84 2.37 3.22
C ILE A 308 12.54 1.03 3.44
N HIS A 309 11.75 -0.04 3.38
CA HIS A 309 12.27 -1.39 3.58
C HIS A 309 13.34 -1.74 2.53
N GLU A 310 14.40 -2.44 2.93
CA GLU A 310 15.55 -2.75 2.05
C GLU A 310 15.15 -3.54 0.80
N ASP A 311 14.16 -4.43 0.94
CA ASP A 311 13.65 -5.23 -0.17
C ASP A 311 12.78 -4.45 -1.18
N PHE A 312 12.46 -3.16 -0.92
CA PHE A 312 11.67 -2.35 -1.84
C PHE A 312 12.52 -1.80 -2.99
N TYR A 313 12.04 -1.99 -4.21
CA TYR A 313 12.58 -1.36 -5.41
C TYR A 313 11.52 -0.46 -6.07
N GLY A 314 11.87 0.80 -6.28
CA GLY A 314 10.96 1.81 -6.83
C GLY A 314 11.63 2.66 -7.90
N VAL A 315 10.94 2.93 -9.01
CA VAL A 315 11.35 3.91 -10.01
C VAL A 315 10.22 4.89 -10.24
N PHE A 316 10.50 6.17 -10.00
CA PHE A 316 9.50 7.22 -10.04
C PHE A 316 9.92 8.30 -11.02
N LYS A 317 9.14 8.48 -12.07
CA LYS A 317 9.30 9.56 -13.03
C LYS A 317 8.21 10.59 -12.79
N LEU A 318 8.61 11.83 -12.54
CA LEU A 318 7.71 12.90 -12.16
C LEU A 318 7.98 14.09 -13.04
N ASN A 319 6.97 14.58 -13.74
CA ASN A 319 7.05 15.76 -14.57
C ASN A 319 6.06 16.80 -14.05
N PHE A 320 6.50 18.03 -13.89
CA PHE A 320 5.70 19.14 -13.41
C PHE A 320 5.78 20.28 -14.41
N LYS A 321 4.63 20.80 -14.80
CA LYS A 321 4.50 22.00 -15.63
C LYS A 321 3.84 23.12 -14.84
N ASN A 322 4.24 24.36 -15.10
CA ASN A 322 3.66 25.58 -14.51
C ASN A 322 3.63 25.57 -12.98
N MET A 323 4.67 25.05 -12.34
CA MET A 323 4.83 25.09 -10.90
C MET A 323 4.90 26.51 -10.36
N VAL A 324 4.33 26.71 -9.18
CA VAL A 324 4.43 27.93 -8.39
C VAL A 324 5.22 27.62 -7.11
N THR A 325 6.41 28.20 -7.01
CA THR A 325 7.34 28.04 -5.88
C THR A 325 7.49 29.37 -5.14
N ASN A 326 8.02 29.37 -3.91
CA ASN A 326 8.10 30.59 -3.07
C ASN A 326 8.71 31.80 -3.81
N HIS A 327 9.78 31.59 -4.57
CA HIS A 327 10.47 32.62 -5.33
C HIS A 327 10.20 32.58 -6.85
N ASN A 328 9.40 31.64 -7.34
CA ASN A 328 9.05 31.48 -8.77
C ASN A 328 10.28 31.44 -9.71
N LEU A 329 11.40 30.90 -9.23
CA LEU A 329 12.64 30.79 -10.02
C LEU A 329 12.53 29.78 -11.15
N PHE A 330 11.85 28.67 -10.87
CA PHE A 330 11.59 27.60 -11.83
C PHE A 330 10.09 27.46 -12.04
N SER A 331 9.71 27.17 -13.29
CA SER A 331 8.33 26.93 -13.70
C SER A 331 8.07 25.47 -13.99
N ASP A 332 9.05 24.71 -14.48
CA ASP A 332 8.87 23.29 -14.80
C ASP A 332 9.94 22.43 -14.12
N ALA A 333 9.61 21.17 -13.86
CA ALA A 333 10.55 20.20 -13.31
C ALA A 333 10.34 18.82 -13.90
N ASN A 334 11.42 18.04 -14.03
CA ASN A 334 11.35 16.62 -14.33
C ASN A 334 12.29 15.88 -13.40
N ALA A 335 11.84 14.80 -12.77
CA ALA A 335 12.61 14.03 -11.82
C ALA A 335 12.51 12.54 -12.11
N ILE A 336 13.64 11.83 -11.97
CA ILE A 336 13.74 10.37 -11.97
C ILE A 336 14.39 9.98 -10.65
N ILE A 337 13.59 9.36 -9.78
CA ILE A 337 13.98 8.92 -8.45
C ILE A 337 13.97 7.40 -8.44
N ILE A 338 15.05 6.81 -7.92
CA ILE A 338 15.19 5.37 -7.75
C ILE A 338 15.33 5.09 -6.26
N VAL A 339 14.54 4.14 -5.79
CA VAL A 339 14.63 3.62 -4.43
C VAL A 339 15.05 2.17 -4.53
N GLU A 340 16.13 1.79 -3.86
CA GLU A 340 16.64 0.42 -3.89
C GLU A 340 17.49 0.15 -2.65
N GLY A 341 17.29 -0.98 -1.96
CA GLY A 341 18.12 -1.33 -0.81
C GLY A 341 17.95 -0.41 0.39
N GLY A 342 16.79 0.25 0.52
CA GLY A 342 16.54 1.28 1.54
C GLY A 342 17.17 2.64 1.22
N ASP A 343 17.96 2.75 0.15
CA ASP A 343 18.55 4.01 -0.31
C ASP A 343 17.64 4.73 -1.31
N VAL A 344 17.68 6.07 -1.28
CA VAL A 344 17.05 6.92 -2.29
C VAL A 344 18.11 7.61 -3.13
N ASN A 345 17.98 7.46 -4.44
CA ASN A 345 18.88 7.99 -5.45
C ASN A 345 18.11 8.91 -6.40
N ILE A 346 18.54 10.17 -6.51
CA ILE A 346 18.04 11.10 -7.51
C ILE A 346 18.91 10.92 -8.75
N LYS A 347 18.43 10.07 -9.67
CA LYS A 347 19.13 9.79 -10.93
C LYS A 347 19.16 11.03 -11.81
N GLU A 348 18.06 11.76 -11.85
CA GLU A 348 17.93 13.01 -12.59
C GLU A 348 16.90 13.91 -11.92
N LEU A 349 17.22 15.19 -11.77
CA LEU A 349 16.29 16.24 -11.41
C LEU A 349 16.63 17.47 -12.24
N ASN A 350 15.74 17.85 -13.14
CA ASN A 350 15.86 19.01 -14.00
C ASN A 350 14.87 20.06 -13.53
N LEU A 351 15.34 21.26 -13.25
CA LEU A 351 14.50 22.43 -13.00
C LEU A 351 14.68 23.45 -14.12
N ILE A 352 13.57 23.94 -14.66
CA ILE A 352 13.54 24.78 -15.85
C ILE A 352 12.85 26.09 -15.50
N SER A 353 13.51 27.21 -15.76
CA SER A 353 12.94 28.55 -15.58
C SER A 353 12.08 28.95 -16.79
N LYS A 354 11.22 29.97 -16.62
CA LYS A 354 10.47 30.58 -17.73
C LYS A 354 11.37 31.18 -18.81
N SER A 355 12.62 31.46 -18.47
CA SER A 355 13.64 32.00 -19.37
C SER A 355 14.52 30.90 -19.98
N ASN A 356 14.13 29.63 -19.84
CA ASN A 356 14.87 28.45 -20.29
C ASN A 356 16.23 28.27 -19.62
N ASP A 357 16.41 28.80 -18.41
CA ASP A 357 17.55 28.43 -17.57
C ASP A 357 17.32 27.02 -17.02
N LEU A 358 18.37 26.22 -16.98
CA LEU A 358 18.31 24.80 -16.62
C LEU A 358 19.24 24.50 -15.45
N LEU A 359 18.71 23.85 -14.43
CA LEU A 359 19.47 23.28 -13.33
C LEU A 359 19.25 21.78 -13.29
N LYS A 360 20.29 21.01 -13.62
CA LYS A 360 20.31 19.55 -13.50
C LYS A 360 20.96 19.16 -12.19
N ILE A 361 20.37 18.22 -11.47
CA ILE A 361 20.87 17.70 -10.19
C ILE A 361 20.83 16.17 -10.27
N ASN A 362 21.90 15.52 -9.83
CA ASN A 362 21.91 14.10 -9.52
C ASN A 362 22.64 13.87 -8.20
N GLY A 363 22.30 12.81 -7.50
CA GLY A 363 22.89 12.58 -6.18
C GLY A 363 22.21 11.46 -5.42
N ARG A 364 22.75 11.19 -4.23
CA ARG A 364 22.22 10.16 -3.35
C ARG A 364 22.07 10.67 -1.93
N PHE A 365 21.07 10.17 -1.23
CA PHE A 365 20.95 10.36 0.20
C PHE A 365 21.90 9.39 0.92
N ILE A 366 22.56 9.86 1.98
CA ILE A 366 23.35 9.02 2.90
C ILE A 366 22.92 9.38 4.32
N THR A 367 22.60 8.37 5.11
CA THR A 367 22.27 8.52 6.53
C THR A 367 23.40 7.97 7.39
N GLN A 368 24.04 8.81 8.21
CA GLN A 368 25.07 8.43 9.17
C GLN A 368 24.86 9.19 10.48
N ASN A 369 25.00 8.53 11.63
CA ASN A 369 24.91 9.17 12.95
C ASN A 369 23.62 10.01 13.17
N ARG A 370 22.47 9.54 12.64
CA ARG A 370 21.17 10.25 12.65
C ARG A 370 21.14 11.59 11.88
N GLU A 371 22.15 11.88 11.06
CA GLU A 371 22.10 12.94 10.05
C GLU A 371 21.92 12.32 8.66
N THR A 372 20.92 12.82 7.91
CA THR A 372 20.75 12.48 6.48
C THR A 372 21.25 13.64 5.65
N ILE A 373 22.22 13.35 4.78
CA ILE A 373 22.87 14.30 3.89
C ILE A 373 22.63 13.84 2.46
N PHE A 374 22.16 14.75 1.61
CA PHE A 374 22.08 14.53 0.19
C PHE A 374 23.34 15.08 -0.48
N PHE A 375 24.17 14.18 -1.01
CA PHE A 375 25.36 14.58 -1.76
C PHE A 375 25.00 14.65 -3.23
N PHE A 376 25.25 15.80 -3.86
CA PHE A 376 24.84 16.04 -5.24
C PHE A 376 25.94 16.60 -6.12
N ASN A 377 25.88 16.20 -7.39
CA ASN A 377 26.49 16.95 -8.46
C ASN A 377 25.38 17.67 -9.21
N SER A 378 25.71 18.84 -9.73
CA SER A 378 24.77 19.64 -10.48
C SER A 378 25.45 20.27 -11.68
N GLN A 379 24.68 20.46 -12.75
CA GLN A 379 25.04 21.28 -13.88
C GLN A 379 24.01 22.41 -13.98
N ILE A 380 24.50 23.63 -14.14
CA ILE A 380 23.67 24.80 -14.33
C ILE A 380 23.98 25.44 -15.67
N ASP A 381 22.95 25.71 -16.45
CA ASP A 381 23.01 26.37 -17.75
C ASP A 381 22.05 27.55 -17.74
N LEU A 382 22.59 28.76 -17.75
CA LEU A 382 21.86 30.03 -17.66
C LEU A 382 21.98 30.80 -18.97
N VAL A 383 20.84 31.30 -19.46
CA VAL A 383 20.78 32.15 -20.65
C VAL A 383 21.45 33.50 -20.38
N ASN A 384 21.21 34.05 -19.19
CA ASN A 384 21.89 35.26 -18.73
C ASN A 384 22.03 35.24 -17.21
N ILE A 385 23.26 35.06 -16.72
CA ILE A 385 23.55 34.94 -15.29
C ILE A 385 23.09 36.17 -14.49
N LYS A 386 23.32 37.37 -15.00
CA LYS A 386 22.92 38.60 -14.30
C LYS A 386 21.41 38.70 -14.18
N ASN A 387 20.66 38.39 -15.25
CA ASN A 387 19.20 38.47 -15.24
C ASN A 387 18.58 37.36 -14.37
N PHE A 388 19.13 36.15 -14.41
CA PHE A 388 18.74 35.06 -13.51
C PHE A 388 18.78 35.52 -12.04
N TYR A 389 19.89 36.13 -11.62
CA TYR A 389 20.01 36.66 -10.26
C TYR A 389 19.30 37.99 -10.02
N LYS A 390 19.01 38.84 -11.03
CA LYS A 390 18.19 40.06 -10.85
C LYS A 390 16.75 39.76 -10.46
N ASN A 391 16.20 38.67 -10.98
CA ASN A 391 14.86 38.20 -10.63
C ASN A 391 14.80 37.61 -9.22
N THR A 392 15.90 37.69 -8.48
CA THR A 392 16.01 37.28 -7.09
C THR A 392 16.11 38.49 -6.17
N ASN A 393 15.60 38.38 -4.94
CA ASN A 393 15.77 39.38 -3.88
C ASN A 393 17.22 39.40 -3.34
N GLY A 394 18.21 39.71 -4.18
CA GLY A 394 19.64 39.71 -3.86
C GLY A 394 20.23 41.06 -3.57
N ALA A 395 21.43 41.02 -2.98
CA ALA A 395 22.21 42.22 -2.79
C ALA A 395 22.52 42.79 -4.17
N ARG A 396 21.86 43.91 -4.51
CA ARG A 396 21.97 44.55 -5.83
C ARG A 396 23.42 44.82 -6.22
N GLU A 397 24.25 45.16 -5.23
CA GLU A 397 25.69 45.39 -5.37
C GLU A 397 26.44 44.15 -5.89
N LYS A 398 26.16 42.96 -5.33
CA LYS A 398 26.79 41.70 -5.78
C LYS A 398 26.31 41.30 -7.18
N ILE A 399 25.01 41.45 -7.46
CA ILE A 399 24.45 41.16 -8.79
C ILE A 399 25.04 42.10 -9.85
N ALA A 400 25.38 43.34 -9.49
CA ALA A 400 25.98 44.30 -10.42
C ALA A 400 27.35 43.82 -10.96
N LEU A 401 28.10 43.04 -10.16
CA LEU A 401 29.40 42.47 -10.52
C LEU A 401 29.32 41.30 -11.51
N LEU A 402 28.13 40.74 -11.74
CA LEU A 402 27.94 39.65 -12.69
C LEU A 402 27.84 40.18 -14.14
N PRO A 403 28.46 39.49 -15.11
CA PRO A 403 28.40 39.89 -16.51
C PRO A 403 27.03 39.61 -17.12
N ASN A 404 26.62 40.42 -18.10
CA ASN A 404 25.46 40.14 -18.95
C ASN A 404 25.85 39.10 -20.01
N ALA A 405 26.01 37.84 -19.60
CA ALA A 405 26.42 36.75 -20.48
C ALA A 405 25.71 35.45 -20.09
N SER A 406 25.64 34.53 -21.05
CA SER A 406 25.30 33.14 -20.75
C SER A 406 26.38 32.51 -19.87
N PHE A 407 25.96 31.54 -19.06
CA PHE A 407 26.83 30.85 -18.12
C PHE A 407 26.49 29.36 -18.11
N SER A 408 27.50 28.51 -18.20
CA SER A 408 27.37 27.07 -17.99
C SER A 408 28.42 26.66 -16.97
N GLY A 409 28.02 25.90 -15.96
CA GLY A 409 28.92 25.46 -14.90
C GLY A 409 28.54 24.12 -14.30
N LYS A 410 29.54 23.42 -13.78
CA LYS A 410 29.36 22.23 -12.95
C LYS A 410 29.58 22.60 -11.50
N MET A 411 28.78 21.99 -10.63
CA MET A 411 28.78 22.25 -9.20
C MET A 411 28.77 20.95 -8.44
N LYS A 412 29.39 20.96 -7.27
CA LYS A 412 29.27 19.88 -6.28
C LYS A 412 28.90 20.48 -4.95
N GLY A 413 28.04 19.78 -4.23
CA GLY A 413 27.59 20.24 -2.94
C GLY A 413 26.90 19.15 -2.14
N ASP A 414 26.52 19.56 -0.95
CA ASP A 414 25.76 18.75 -0.01
C ASP A 414 24.57 19.54 0.54
N LEU A 415 23.47 18.83 0.76
CA LEU A 415 22.30 19.34 1.47
C LEU A 415 22.16 18.55 2.78
N ASN A 416 22.32 19.24 3.90
CA ASN A 416 21.96 18.69 5.21
C ASN A 416 20.45 18.84 5.43
N MET A 417 19.72 17.72 5.38
CA MET A 417 18.25 17.72 5.44
C MET A 417 17.73 18.24 6.78
N ARG A 418 18.40 17.88 7.89
CA ARG A 418 18.02 18.30 9.24
C ARG A 418 18.24 19.79 9.46
N LYS A 419 19.37 20.31 8.98
CA LYS A 419 19.72 21.74 9.13
C LYS A 419 18.98 22.59 8.11
N GLY A 420 18.42 21.97 7.06
CA GLY A 420 17.91 22.68 5.89
C GLY A 420 19.00 23.63 5.42
N ARG A 421 20.13 23.09 4.96
CA ARG A 421 21.24 23.90 4.45
C ARG A 421 21.88 23.23 3.25
N VAL A 422 21.85 23.90 2.11
CA VAL A 422 22.59 23.57 0.89
C VAL A 422 23.92 24.31 0.92
N VAL A 423 25.00 23.60 0.64
CA VAL A 423 26.32 24.17 0.42
C VAL A 423 26.85 23.67 -0.91
N VAL A 424 26.90 24.55 -1.90
CA VAL A 424 27.71 24.39 -3.09
C VAL A 424 29.14 24.77 -2.71
N ASN A 425 30.02 23.79 -2.84
CA ASN A 425 31.44 23.89 -2.47
C ASN A 425 32.28 24.51 -3.58
N GLU A 426 31.90 24.28 -4.84
CA GLU A 426 32.65 24.74 -6.00
C GLU A 426 31.71 24.96 -7.20
N ILE A 427 31.98 26.02 -7.97
CA ILE A 427 31.40 26.23 -9.30
C ILE A 427 32.54 26.30 -10.33
N VAL A 428 32.58 25.33 -11.24
CA VAL A 428 33.53 25.28 -12.35
C VAL A 428 32.81 25.67 -13.64
N GLY A 429 33.16 26.82 -14.22
CA GLY A 429 32.61 27.27 -15.49
C GLY A 429 33.13 26.46 -16.67
N ASN A 430 32.26 26.10 -17.61
CA ASN A 430 32.66 25.48 -18.89
C ASN A 430 33.30 26.55 -19.79
N THR A 431 34.63 26.62 -19.75
CA THR A 431 35.51 27.08 -20.85
C THR A 431 35.19 28.42 -21.53
N ASN A 432 34.74 29.44 -20.79
CA ASN A 432 34.76 30.82 -21.30
C ASN A 432 35.73 31.68 -20.47
N LYS A 433 36.75 32.23 -21.14
CA LYS A 433 37.74 33.22 -20.63
C LYS A 433 37.13 34.49 -19.99
N LYS A 434 35.79 34.57 -19.85
CA LYS A 434 35.01 35.74 -19.42
C LYS A 434 34.68 35.76 -17.92
N PHE A 435 34.80 34.64 -17.20
CA PHE A 435 34.49 34.59 -15.77
C PHE A 435 35.77 34.44 -14.95
N ASN A 436 36.09 35.45 -14.13
CA ASN A 436 37.20 35.36 -13.19
C ASN A 436 36.76 34.70 -11.87
N LYS A 437 37.73 34.40 -11.00
CA LYS A 437 37.48 33.76 -9.69
C LYS A 437 36.47 34.55 -8.83
N ASN A 438 36.52 35.88 -8.86
CA ASN A 438 35.59 36.73 -8.10
C ASN A 438 34.15 36.61 -8.65
N ASN A 439 33.96 36.55 -9.98
CA ASN A 439 32.64 36.32 -10.57
C ASN A 439 32.07 34.96 -10.15
N LEU A 440 32.90 33.91 -10.16
CA LEU A 440 32.49 32.55 -9.77
C LEU A 440 32.14 32.47 -8.28
N ASN A 441 32.94 33.10 -7.40
CA ASN A 441 32.64 33.18 -5.97
C ASN A 441 31.33 33.92 -5.71
N THR A 442 31.09 35.05 -6.37
CA THR A 442 29.82 35.78 -6.25
C THR A 442 28.64 34.93 -6.72
N ALA A 443 28.79 34.22 -7.84
CA ALA A 443 27.76 33.30 -8.32
C ALA A 443 27.50 32.17 -7.32
N GLN A 444 28.54 31.60 -6.70
CA GLN A 444 28.42 30.56 -5.68
C GLN A 444 27.72 31.05 -4.42
N GLU A 445 28.05 32.24 -3.93
CA GLU A 445 27.39 32.84 -2.77
C GLU A 445 25.92 33.12 -3.03
N GLU A 446 25.59 33.74 -4.18
CA GLU A 446 24.18 33.98 -4.53
C GLU A 446 23.45 32.67 -4.74
N PHE A 447 24.05 31.68 -5.41
CA PHE A 447 23.44 30.37 -5.60
C PHE A 447 23.17 29.67 -4.27
N ASN A 448 24.13 29.68 -3.34
CA ASN A 448 23.93 29.17 -1.99
C ASN A 448 22.84 29.95 -1.26
N LEU A 449 22.77 31.28 -1.34
CA LEU A 449 21.71 32.05 -0.69
C LEU A 449 20.33 31.74 -1.27
N ARG A 450 20.22 31.49 -2.59
CA ARG A 450 18.95 31.15 -3.25
C ARG A 450 18.53 29.73 -2.98
N LEU A 451 19.40 28.77 -3.24
CA LEU A 451 19.14 27.40 -2.86
C LEU A 451 18.89 27.28 -1.37
N ASN A 452 19.52 28.11 -0.51
CA ASN A 452 19.22 28.14 0.93
C ASN A 452 17.87 28.79 1.30
N LYS A 453 17.28 29.61 0.44
CA LYS A 453 15.90 30.08 0.58
C LYS A 453 14.89 29.12 -0.06
N ASP A 454 15.33 28.35 -1.04
CA ASP A 454 14.57 27.38 -1.83
C ASP A 454 14.87 25.91 -1.48
N ILE A 455 15.52 25.65 -0.35
CA ILE A 455 16.07 24.33 0.08
C ILE A 455 15.03 23.22 -0.05
N LEU A 456 13.79 23.62 0.19
CA LEU A 456 12.62 22.78 0.26
C LEU A 456 11.85 22.70 -1.05
N ASN A 457 12.13 23.53 -2.05
CA ASN A 457 11.39 23.54 -3.32
C ASN A 457 12.12 22.77 -4.43
N VAL A 458 13.44 22.62 -4.34
CA VAL A 458 14.25 21.97 -5.40
C VAL A 458 14.39 20.48 -5.16
N LEU A 459 14.68 20.06 -3.92
CA LEU A 459 14.81 18.63 -3.52
C LEU A 459 13.65 18.17 -2.65
N ASP A 460 12.54 18.85 -2.86
CA ASP A 460 11.36 18.78 -2.04
C ASP A 460 10.87 17.35 -1.87
N PRO A 461 10.89 16.79 -0.65
CA PRO A 461 10.28 15.50 -0.45
C PRO A 461 8.80 15.50 -0.75
N ARG A 462 8.12 16.65 -0.80
CA ARG A 462 6.73 16.78 -1.25
C ARG A 462 6.53 16.33 -2.69
N ILE A 463 7.53 16.52 -3.55
CA ILE A 463 7.51 16.07 -4.95
C ILE A 463 7.35 14.56 -5.03
N TYR A 464 7.95 13.80 -4.10
CA TYR A 464 7.95 12.35 -4.11
C TYR A 464 7.24 11.70 -2.91
N SER A 465 6.72 12.48 -1.96
CA SER A 465 6.16 11.96 -0.70
C SER A 465 4.86 11.20 -0.86
N PHE A 466 4.10 11.44 -1.93
CA PHE A 466 2.86 10.72 -2.20
C PHE A 466 3.10 9.29 -2.70
N LEU A 467 4.37 8.93 -2.94
CA LEU A 467 4.80 7.61 -3.38
C LEU A 467 5.09 6.66 -2.21
N PHE A 468 5.15 7.21 -1.00
CA PHE A 468 5.34 6.52 0.27
C PHE A 468 4.06 6.69 1.11
#